data_AF-A0A4Y2SE23-F1
#
_entry.id   AF-A0A4Y2SE23-F1
#
_cell.length_a   1.000
_cell.length_b   1.000
_cell.length_c   1.000
_cell.angle_alpha   90.00
_cell.angle_beta   90.00
_cell.angle_gamma   90.00
#
_symmetry.space_group_name_H-M   'P 1'
#
loop_
_entity.id
_entity.type
_entity.pdbx_description
1 polymer ?
#
loop_
_entity_poly.entity_id
_entity_poly.type
_entity_poly.pdbx_seq_one_letter_code
_entity_poly.pdbx_strand_id
1 'polypeptide(L)'
;MAFFATRLISKEVRELDDKDLDELLASLTVEELEQLSNEVDPDDSLLPPSQRCKDQTKKSPTGPLNRKKLLDYLERTAREQADWPEAKPYEAGLKRGKIWKPKEVPKTKTDDLEIELDLDDEYEQALGTADETELVDLAAILGLHSMLNQDQFHASILNKGQKIGDRFESIVHATKPKVLPLEPDNDTDVDKTLDQVCNNVASLKKLNWNNIRNISREKMKRLFEGLKTNAHLEYLSLANTDLYDVSAE
;
A
#
# COMPACT_ATOMS: atom_id res chain seq x y z
N MET A 1 -34.97 -29.08 -24.27
CA MET A 1 -34.14 -28.54 -25.36
C MET A 1 -34.77 -27.27 -25.89
N ALA A 2 -34.19 -26.11 -25.56
CA ALA A 2 -34.23 -24.92 -26.41
C ALA A 2 -33.26 -23.89 -25.78
N PHE A 3 -32.01 -23.90 -26.24
CA PHE A 3 -31.08 -22.79 -26.03
C PHE A 3 -31.53 -21.65 -26.96
N PHE A 4 -31.93 -20.50 -26.41
CA PHE A 4 -32.14 -19.28 -27.18
C PHE A 4 -31.15 -18.19 -26.73
N ALA A 5 -30.09 -18.07 -27.54
CA ALA A 5 -29.36 -16.86 -27.95
C ALA A 5 -29.14 -15.71 -26.94
N THR A 6 -28.02 -15.75 -26.22
CA THR A 6 -27.34 -14.60 -25.58
C THR A 6 -26.40 -13.87 -26.57
N ARG A 7 -26.93 -13.43 -27.72
CA ARG A 7 -26.19 -12.56 -28.67
C ARG A 7 -27.17 -11.64 -29.37
N LEU A 8 -27.48 -10.47 -28.78
CA LEU A 8 -28.04 -9.31 -29.50
C LEU A 8 -28.22 -8.02 -28.66
N ILE A 9 -27.57 -7.83 -27.50
CA ILE A 9 -27.83 -6.63 -26.65
C ILE A 9 -26.96 -5.42 -27.01
N SER A 10 -25.87 -5.56 -27.78
CA SER A 10 -24.83 -4.51 -27.88
C SER A 10 -25.02 -3.43 -28.95
N LYS A 11 -26.05 -3.51 -29.82
CA LYS A 11 -26.29 -2.49 -30.86
C LYS A 11 -27.50 -1.58 -30.62
N GLU A 12 -28.51 -2.02 -29.88
CA GLU A 12 -29.72 -1.23 -29.62
C GLU A 12 -29.60 -0.30 -28.38
N VAL A 13 -28.61 -0.53 -27.51
CA VAL A 13 -28.42 0.29 -26.29
C VAL A 13 -27.90 1.72 -26.60
N ARG A 14 -27.31 1.95 -27.78
CA ARG A 14 -26.76 3.26 -28.18
C ARG A 14 -27.80 4.27 -28.67
N GLU A 15 -29.05 3.84 -28.86
CA GLU A 15 -30.14 4.68 -29.40
C GLU A 15 -31.26 4.95 -28.38
N LEU A 16 -31.06 4.61 -27.11
CA LEU A 16 -31.98 5.01 -26.04
C LEU A 16 -31.70 6.47 -25.68
N ASP A 17 -32.68 7.35 -25.90
CA ASP A 17 -32.61 8.75 -25.45
C ASP A 17 -32.67 8.77 -23.90
N ASP A 18 -32.14 9.80 -23.24
CA ASP A 18 -32.10 9.88 -21.76
C ASP A 18 -33.51 9.70 -21.14
N LYS A 19 -34.56 10.07 -21.89
CA LYS A 19 -35.97 9.90 -21.51
C LYS A 19 -36.44 8.45 -21.45
N ASP A 20 -35.97 7.61 -22.37
CA ASP A 20 -36.32 6.19 -22.42
C ASP A 20 -35.63 5.44 -21.27
N LEU A 21 -34.45 5.91 -20.85
CA LEU A 21 -33.71 5.39 -19.71
C LEU A 21 -34.42 5.70 -18.38
N ASP A 22 -34.88 6.94 -18.20
CA ASP A 22 -35.61 7.35 -16.99
C ASP A 22 -36.94 6.59 -16.85
N GLU A 23 -37.66 6.35 -17.95
CA GLU A 23 -38.89 5.56 -17.96
C GLU A 23 -38.63 4.07 -17.61
N LEU A 24 -37.54 3.50 -18.13
CA LEU A 24 -37.10 2.15 -17.78
C LEU A 24 -36.72 2.04 -16.30
N LEU A 25 -35.99 3.03 -15.76
CA LEU A 25 -35.62 3.09 -14.34
C LEU A 25 -36.85 3.21 -13.44
N ALA A 26 -37.87 3.97 -13.85
CA ALA A 26 -39.12 4.10 -13.11
C ALA A 26 -39.96 2.81 -13.12
N SER A 27 -39.78 1.94 -14.11
CA SER A 27 -40.49 0.65 -14.22
C SER A 27 -39.92 -0.45 -13.33
N LEU A 28 -38.66 -0.32 -12.89
CA LEU A 28 -37.97 -1.30 -12.04
C LEU A 28 -38.52 -1.30 -10.61
N THR A 29 -38.61 -2.48 -10.01
CA THR A 29 -38.97 -2.61 -8.61
C THR A 29 -37.81 -2.23 -7.69
N VAL A 30 -38.10 -1.91 -6.42
CA VAL A 30 -37.09 -1.49 -5.44
C VAL A 30 -35.99 -2.55 -5.25
N GLU A 31 -36.34 -3.84 -5.35
CA GLU A 31 -35.40 -4.96 -5.22
C GLU A 31 -34.48 -5.07 -6.45
N GLU A 32 -34.99 -4.83 -7.65
CA GLU A 32 -34.21 -4.85 -8.89
C GLU A 32 -33.27 -3.64 -8.98
N LEU A 33 -33.72 -2.47 -8.51
CA LEU A 33 -32.87 -1.28 -8.36
C LEU A 33 -31.69 -1.51 -7.39
N GLU A 34 -31.94 -2.22 -6.28
CA GLU A 34 -30.89 -2.57 -5.33
C GLU A 34 -29.90 -3.59 -5.92
N GLN A 35 -30.40 -4.58 -6.67
CA GLN A 35 -29.54 -5.52 -7.41
C GLN A 35 -28.68 -4.81 -8.45
N LEU A 36 -29.26 -3.91 -9.24
CA LEU A 36 -28.53 -3.11 -10.23
C LEU A 36 -27.45 -2.25 -9.56
N SER A 37 -27.76 -1.60 -8.42
CA SER A 37 -26.77 -0.86 -7.64
C SER A 37 -25.63 -1.74 -7.09
N ASN A 38 -25.88 -3.04 -6.86
CA ASN A 38 -24.87 -3.98 -6.41
C ASN A 38 -23.93 -4.45 -7.52
N GLU A 39 -24.34 -4.37 -8.79
CA GLU A 39 -23.56 -4.77 -9.96
C GLU A 39 -22.61 -3.67 -10.47
N VAL A 40 -22.76 -2.44 -9.99
CA VAL A 40 -21.85 -1.32 -10.30
C VAL A 40 -20.56 -1.45 -9.48
N ASP A 41 -19.42 -1.45 -10.17
CA ASP A 41 -18.09 -1.55 -9.55
C ASP A 41 -17.81 -0.31 -8.68
N PRO A 42 -17.48 -0.47 -7.37
CA PRO A 42 -17.10 0.66 -6.51
C PRO A 42 -15.83 1.39 -6.99
N ASP A 43 -15.01 0.78 -7.85
CA ASP A 43 -13.81 1.40 -8.42
C ASP A 43 -14.02 1.96 -9.84
N ASP A 44 -15.28 2.05 -10.31
CA ASP A 44 -15.58 2.65 -11.62
C ASP A 44 -15.06 4.10 -11.70
N SER A 45 -14.12 4.31 -12.64
CA SER A 45 -13.48 5.60 -12.89
C SER A 45 -14.40 6.62 -13.56
N LEU A 46 -15.53 6.18 -14.13
CA LEU A 46 -16.54 7.05 -14.74
C LEU A 46 -17.49 7.68 -13.71
N LEU A 47 -17.53 7.15 -12.48
CA LEU A 47 -18.32 7.72 -11.38
C LEU A 47 -17.45 8.60 -10.47
N PRO A 48 -17.97 9.77 -10.01
CA PRO A 48 -17.25 10.62 -9.07
C PRO A 48 -17.12 9.90 -7.71
N PRO A 49 -16.04 10.12 -6.94
CA PRO A 49 -15.78 9.41 -5.68
C PRO A 49 -16.93 9.45 -4.67
N SER A 50 -17.72 10.51 -4.65
CA SER A 50 -18.88 10.66 -3.76
C SER A 50 -20.07 9.75 -4.10
N GLN A 51 -20.10 9.18 -5.31
CA GLN A 51 -21.19 8.34 -5.82
C GLN A 51 -20.77 6.86 -5.96
N ARG A 52 -19.51 6.53 -5.67
CA ARG A 52 -18.99 5.15 -5.69
C ARG A 52 -19.44 4.32 -4.49
N CYS A 53 -19.68 4.98 -3.36
CA CYS A 53 -20.10 4.30 -2.13
C CYS A 53 -21.62 4.31 -2.01
N LYS A 54 -22.19 3.15 -1.64
CA LYS A 54 -23.61 3.02 -1.31
C LYS A 54 -23.97 3.85 -0.09
N ASP A 55 -25.18 4.39 -0.08
CA ASP A 55 -25.73 5.05 1.09
C ASP A 55 -25.84 4.05 2.25
N GLN A 56 -25.00 4.22 3.27
CA GLN A 56 -24.94 3.32 4.43
C GLN A 56 -26.09 3.55 5.42
N THR A 57 -27.06 4.40 5.09
CA THR A 57 -28.12 4.77 6.01
C THR A 57 -29.45 4.98 5.32
N LYS A 58 -30.52 4.44 5.93
CA LYS A 58 -31.91 4.68 5.53
C LYS A 58 -32.46 6.00 6.11
N LYS A 59 -31.62 6.77 6.84
CA LYS A 59 -32.04 8.02 7.48
C LYS A 59 -31.98 9.15 6.46
N SER A 60 -33.04 9.96 6.41
CA SER A 60 -33.03 11.17 5.58
C SER A 60 -32.00 12.19 6.09
N PRO A 61 -31.42 13.01 5.20
CA PRO A 61 -30.45 14.03 5.58
C PRO A 61 -31.00 14.95 6.67
N THR A 62 -30.39 14.90 7.86
CA THR A 62 -30.92 15.57 9.06
C THR A 62 -30.46 17.03 9.21
N GLY A 63 -29.94 17.63 8.13
CA GLY A 63 -29.41 19.00 8.10
C GLY A 63 -27.97 19.12 8.64
N PRO A 64 -27.47 20.36 8.88
CA PRO A 64 -26.11 20.59 9.36
C PRO A 64 -25.90 20.05 10.79
N LEU A 65 -24.68 19.58 11.08
CA LEU A 65 -24.31 18.97 12.35
C LEU A 65 -24.56 19.92 13.53
N ASN A 66 -25.48 19.54 14.43
CA ASN A 66 -25.70 20.23 15.69
C ASN A 66 -25.02 19.49 16.85
N ARG A 67 -23.81 19.93 17.20
CA ARG A 67 -22.95 19.28 18.20
C ARG A 67 -23.62 19.09 19.57
N LYS A 68 -24.45 20.04 20.02
CA LYS A 68 -25.13 19.94 21.32
C LYS A 68 -26.11 18.77 21.36
N LYS A 69 -26.96 18.66 20.33
CA LYS A 69 -27.91 17.55 20.19
C LYS A 69 -27.22 16.18 20.09
N LEU A 70 -26.06 16.13 19.44
CA LEU A 70 -25.28 14.89 19.35
C LEU A 70 -24.76 14.46 20.74
N LEU A 71 -24.22 15.40 21.52
CA LEU A 71 -23.74 15.11 22.87
C LEU A 71 -24.88 14.65 23.79
N ASP A 72 -26.01 15.36 23.80
CA ASP A 72 -27.19 14.98 24.59
C ASP A 72 -27.71 13.58 24.20
N TYR A 73 -27.70 13.27 22.90
CA TYR A 73 -28.08 11.94 22.39
C TYR A 73 -27.11 10.87 22.89
N LEU A 74 -25.80 11.08 22.77
CA LEU A 74 -24.79 10.12 23.21
C LEU A 74 -24.86 9.86 24.72
N GLU A 75 -25.03 10.90 25.53
CA GLU A 75 -25.18 10.75 26.98
C GLU A 75 -26.43 9.95 27.36
N ARG A 76 -27.55 10.22 26.68
CA ARG A 76 -28.81 9.51 26.90
C ARG A 76 -28.69 8.04 26.48
N THR A 77 -28.15 7.78 25.29
CA THR A 77 -27.95 6.41 24.79
C THR A 77 -26.98 5.63 25.67
N ALA A 78 -25.87 6.24 26.11
CA ALA A 78 -24.93 5.59 27.02
C ALA A 78 -25.55 5.23 28.38
N ARG A 79 -26.52 6.03 28.86
CA ARG A 79 -27.23 5.75 30.12
C ARG A 79 -28.34 4.69 29.96
N GLU A 80 -29.01 4.67 28.82
CA GLU A 80 -30.12 3.74 28.52
C GLU A 80 -29.62 2.36 28.06
N GLN A 81 -28.45 2.31 27.42
CA GLN A 81 -27.86 1.06 26.96
C GLN A 81 -27.40 0.25 28.16
N ALA A 82 -28.02 -0.93 28.37
CA ALA A 82 -27.59 -1.85 29.40
C ALA A 82 -26.19 -2.38 29.09
N ASP A 83 -25.38 -2.55 30.14
CA ASP A 83 -24.11 -3.24 30.05
C ASP A 83 -24.30 -4.66 29.51
N TRP A 84 -23.32 -5.16 28.76
CA TRP A 84 -23.35 -6.53 28.28
C TRP A 84 -23.47 -7.51 29.46
N PRO A 85 -24.17 -8.65 29.29
CA PRO A 85 -24.17 -9.68 30.32
C PRO A 85 -22.77 -10.31 30.42
N GLU A 86 -22.05 -9.99 31.49
CA GLU A 86 -20.76 -10.61 31.76
C GLU A 86 -20.97 -12.08 32.15
N ALA A 87 -20.47 -13.01 31.32
CA ALA A 87 -20.60 -14.45 31.58
C ALA A 87 -19.98 -14.90 32.92
N LYS A 88 -19.09 -14.07 33.49
CA LYS A 88 -18.42 -14.28 34.77
C LYS A 88 -18.31 -12.94 35.50
N PRO A 89 -19.32 -12.56 36.31
CA PRO A 89 -19.30 -11.30 37.06
C PRO A 89 -18.01 -11.14 37.87
N TYR A 90 -17.43 -9.96 37.85
CA TYR A 90 -16.31 -9.61 38.71
C TYR A 90 -16.71 -9.69 40.19
N GLU A 91 -16.01 -10.50 40.97
CA GLU A 91 -16.13 -10.58 42.42
C GLU A 91 -14.88 -9.97 43.06
N ALA A 92 -15.04 -8.87 43.80
CA ALA A 92 -13.93 -8.19 44.45
C ALA A 92 -13.17 -9.15 45.39
N GLY A 93 -11.88 -9.34 45.12
CA GLY A 93 -11.01 -10.25 45.89
C GLY A 93 -10.81 -11.64 45.28
N LEU A 94 -11.60 -12.03 44.28
CA LEU A 94 -11.45 -13.32 43.60
C LEU A 94 -10.52 -13.19 42.38
N LYS A 95 -9.22 -13.44 42.56
CA LYS A 95 -8.25 -13.51 41.44
C LYS A 95 -8.46 -14.81 40.65
N ARG A 96 -9.24 -14.75 39.57
CA ARG A 96 -9.47 -15.88 38.66
C ARG A 96 -8.30 -16.02 37.68
N GLY A 97 -7.60 -17.15 37.74
CA GLY A 97 -6.47 -17.48 36.87
C GLY A 97 -5.19 -17.80 37.65
N LYS A 98 -4.16 -18.32 36.96
CA LYS A 98 -2.83 -18.48 37.58
C LYS A 98 -2.28 -17.08 37.82
N ILE A 99 -2.04 -16.73 39.08
CA ILE A 99 -1.34 -15.49 39.44
C ILE A 99 0.02 -15.57 38.75
N TRP A 100 0.25 -14.66 37.81
CA TRP A 100 1.54 -14.56 37.14
C TRP A 100 2.60 -14.33 38.22
N LYS A 101 3.47 -15.31 38.39
CA LYS A 101 4.69 -15.16 39.16
C LYS A 101 5.75 -14.74 38.16
N PRO A 102 6.40 -13.57 38.34
CA PRO A 102 7.55 -13.21 37.54
C PRO A 102 8.50 -14.41 37.51
N LYS A 103 8.87 -14.86 36.31
CA LYS A 103 9.93 -15.85 36.19
C LYS A 103 11.18 -15.16 36.72
N GLU A 104 11.74 -15.65 37.81
CA GLU A 104 13.06 -15.24 38.27
C GLU A 104 14.01 -15.53 37.13
N VAL A 105 14.32 -14.50 36.34
CA VAL A 105 15.46 -14.54 35.43
C VAL A 105 16.64 -14.72 36.38
N PRO A 106 17.39 -15.84 36.29
CA PRO A 106 18.64 -15.92 37.02
C PRO A 106 19.43 -14.70 36.54
N LYS A 107 19.77 -13.78 37.46
CA LYS A 107 20.78 -12.77 37.18
C LYS A 107 22.00 -13.57 36.76
N THR A 108 22.26 -13.63 35.45
CA THR A 108 23.55 -14.10 34.98
C THR A 108 24.57 -13.25 35.73
N LYS A 109 25.65 -13.86 36.21
CA LYS A 109 26.79 -13.18 36.86
C LYS A 109 27.54 -12.26 35.88
N THR A 110 26.83 -11.64 34.95
CA THR A 110 27.31 -10.74 33.90
C THR A 110 27.05 -9.29 34.25
N ASP A 111 26.14 -9.00 35.20
CA ASP A 111 25.82 -7.61 35.58
C ASP A 111 26.88 -6.98 36.50
N ASP A 112 27.73 -7.79 37.13
CA ASP A 112 28.81 -7.35 38.05
C ASP A 112 30.22 -7.64 37.50
N LEU A 113 30.35 -8.03 36.22
CA LEU A 113 31.66 -8.08 35.57
C LEU A 113 32.04 -6.66 35.19
N GLU A 114 32.71 -5.95 36.10
CA GLU A 114 33.55 -4.81 35.73
C GLU A 114 34.60 -5.35 34.75
N ILE A 115 34.34 -5.20 33.46
CA ILE A 115 35.33 -5.44 32.43
C ILE A 115 36.33 -4.30 32.56
N GLU A 116 37.38 -4.49 33.37
CA GLU A 116 38.56 -3.65 33.33
C GLU A 116 39.16 -3.78 31.93
N LEU A 117 38.88 -2.79 31.09
CA LEU A 117 39.54 -2.63 29.81
C LEU A 117 40.89 -1.99 30.10
N ASP A 118 41.96 -2.78 30.04
CA ASP A 118 43.35 -2.29 30.10
C ASP A 118 43.65 -1.53 28.80
N LEU A 119 43.26 -0.26 28.77
CA LEU A 119 43.50 0.67 27.66
C LEU A 119 44.73 1.51 27.99
N ASP A 120 45.59 1.77 26.99
CA ASP A 120 46.70 2.70 27.20
C ASP A 120 46.18 4.10 27.57
N ASP A 121 46.93 4.84 28.39
CA ASP A 121 46.59 6.20 28.86
C ASP A 121 46.17 7.15 27.71
N GLU A 122 46.75 6.97 26.51
CA GLU A 122 46.43 7.75 25.31
C GLU A 122 44.99 7.49 24.80
N TYR A 123 44.54 6.24 24.82
CA TYR A 123 43.19 5.87 24.36
C TYR A 123 42.12 6.25 25.38
N GLU A 124 42.40 6.11 26.68
CA GLU A 124 41.48 6.57 27.72
C GLU A 124 41.26 8.08 27.64
N GLN A 125 42.34 8.85 27.45
CA GLN A 125 42.25 10.30 27.27
C GLN A 125 41.49 10.67 25.99
N ALA A 126 41.71 9.95 24.88
CA ALA A 126 40.99 10.16 23.64
C ALA A 126 39.48 9.88 23.79
N LEU A 127 39.10 8.77 24.41
CA LEU A 127 37.69 8.41 24.65
C LEU A 127 37.01 9.35 25.65
N GLY A 128 37.73 9.82 26.67
CA GLY A 128 37.21 10.76 27.67
C GLY A 128 37.04 12.20 27.17
N THR A 129 37.72 12.58 26.09
CA THR A 129 37.64 13.91 25.47
C THR A 129 36.81 13.95 24.19
N ALA A 130 36.46 12.78 23.63
CA ALA A 130 35.65 12.65 22.42
C ALA A 130 34.21 13.14 22.64
N ASP A 131 33.64 13.74 21.59
CA ASP A 131 32.23 14.15 21.61
C ASP A 131 31.29 12.95 21.43
N GLU A 132 30.03 13.08 21.88
CA GLU A 132 29.01 12.03 21.73
C GLU A 132 28.83 11.60 20.27
N THR A 133 28.98 12.53 19.32
CA THR A 133 28.89 12.26 17.88
C THR A 133 30.03 11.37 17.38
N GLU A 134 31.25 11.61 17.86
CA GLU A 134 32.44 10.81 17.53
C GLU A 134 32.36 9.42 18.13
N LEU A 135 31.83 9.29 19.35
CA LEU A 135 31.59 7.99 19.99
C LEU A 135 30.57 7.15 19.22
N VAL A 136 29.51 7.76 18.70
CA VAL A 136 28.52 7.09 17.84
C VAL A 136 29.16 6.60 16.53
N ASP A 137 30.04 7.40 15.93
CA ASP A 137 30.76 7.01 14.72
C ASP A 137 31.76 5.86 14.98
N LEU A 138 32.51 5.93 16.08
CA LEU A 138 33.39 4.84 16.51
C LEU A 138 32.62 3.55 16.77
N ALA A 139 31.45 3.64 17.41
CA ALA A 139 30.59 2.48 17.65
C ALA A 139 30.11 1.83 16.34
N ALA A 140 29.80 2.63 15.32
CA ALA A 140 29.40 2.12 14.01
C ALA A 140 30.57 1.42 13.30
N ILE A 141 31.77 1.99 13.35
CA ILE A 141 33.00 1.38 12.79
C ILE A 141 33.33 0.06 13.50
N LEU A 142 33.17 0.02 14.82
CA LEU A 142 33.38 -1.18 15.63
C LEU A 142 32.29 -2.25 15.41
N GLY A 143 31.19 -1.89 14.74
CA GLY A 143 30.08 -2.80 14.44
C GLY A 143 29.09 -2.99 15.58
N LEU A 144 29.00 -2.04 16.53
CA LEU A 144 28.02 -2.01 17.61
C LEU A 144 26.61 -1.61 17.11
N HIS A 145 26.09 -2.34 16.11
CA HIS A 145 24.81 -2.04 15.46
C HIS A 145 23.61 -2.11 16.43
N SER A 146 23.70 -2.87 17.53
CA SER A 146 22.62 -3.02 18.51
C SER A 146 22.42 -1.79 19.40
N MET A 147 23.41 -0.90 19.46
CA MET A 147 23.36 0.33 20.26
C MET A 147 23.04 1.57 19.41
N LEU A 148 22.86 1.40 18.10
CA LEU A 148 22.72 2.50 17.14
C LEU A 148 21.42 2.36 16.34
N ASN A 149 20.81 3.49 15.99
CA ASN A 149 19.68 3.49 15.07
C ASN A 149 20.16 3.27 13.61
N GLN A 150 19.28 2.77 12.74
CA GLN A 150 19.58 2.49 11.34
C GLN A 150 20.14 3.72 10.60
N ASP A 151 19.58 4.90 10.89
CA ASP A 151 20.02 6.16 10.28
C ASP A 151 21.40 6.58 10.76
N GLN A 152 21.71 6.42 12.05
CA GLN A 152 23.02 6.77 12.65
C GLN A 152 24.12 5.83 12.13
N PHE A 153 23.83 4.52 12.14
CA PHE A 153 24.72 3.50 11.60
C PHE A 153 25.03 3.78 10.13
N HIS A 154 23.99 4.03 9.31
CA HIS A 154 24.17 4.28 7.88
C HIS A 154 24.86 5.62 7.60
N ALA A 155 24.62 6.67 8.41
CA ALA A 155 25.32 7.94 8.29
C ALA A 155 26.83 7.79 8.53
N SER A 156 27.22 6.99 9.51
CA SER A 156 28.61 6.72 9.85
C SER A 156 29.34 5.94 8.75
N ILE A 157 28.74 4.83 8.28
CA ILE A 157 29.34 3.99 7.22
C ILE A 157 29.49 4.76 5.90
N LEU A 158 28.61 5.71 5.61
CA LEU A 158 28.68 6.56 4.42
C LEU A 158 29.54 7.82 4.60
N ASN A 159 30.24 7.98 5.73
CA ASN A 159 31.03 9.18 6.07
C ASN A 159 30.24 10.50 5.91
N LYS A 160 28.94 10.47 6.22
CA LYS A 160 28.07 11.66 6.12
C LYS A 160 28.09 12.52 7.38
N GLY A 161 28.75 12.05 8.44
CA GLY A 161 28.75 12.65 9.77
C GLY A 161 27.41 12.45 10.48
N GLN A 162 27.45 12.39 11.82
CA GLN A 162 26.23 12.39 12.64
C GLN A 162 25.61 13.79 12.67
N LYS A 163 24.30 13.85 12.92
CA LYS A 163 23.61 15.13 13.10
C LYS A 163 23.96 15.70 14.48
N ILE A 164 23.96 17.03 14.57
CA ILE A 164 24.19 17.75 15.83
C ILE A 164 23.10 17.36 16.83
N GLY A 165 23.52 16.74 17.94
CA GLY A 165 22.62 16.23 18.99
C GLY A 165 22.25 14.75 18.86
N ASP A 166 22.85 14.01 17.92
CA ASP A 166 22.73 12.55 17.88
C ASP A 166 23.44 11.93 19.08
N ARG A 167 22.70 11.10 19.82
CA ARG A 167 23.15 10.38 21.02
C ARG A 167 22.74 8.91 20.92
N PHE A 168 23.37 8.07 21.75
CA PHE A 168 22.93 6.69 21.95
C PHE A 168 21.46 6.60 22.42
N GLU A 169 21.00 7.58 23.21
CA GLU A 169 19.61 7.65 23.73
C GLU A 169 18.65 8.43 22.80
N SER A 170 19.01 8.65 21.54
CA SER A 170 18.18 9.44 20.63
C SER A 170 16.80 8.80 20.40
N ILE A 171 15.74 9.62 20.39
CA ILE A 171 14.38 9.15 20.14
C ILE A 171 14.26 8.72 18.68
N VAL A 172 14.14 7.41 18.47
CA VAL A 172 13.94 6.82 17.15
C VAL A 172 12.55 7.15 16.63
N HIS A 173 12.50 7.84 15.50
CA HIS A 173 11.26 8.07 14.76
C HIS A 173 11.10 7.00 13.67
N ALA A 174 9.85 6.70 13.32
CA ALA A 174 9.57 5.83 12.18
C ALA A 174 10.17 6.42 10.88
N THR A 175 10.81 5.57 10.08
CA THR A 175 11.39 5.96 8.79
C THR A 175 10.31 6.56 7.89
N LYS A 176 10.47 7.83 7.50
CA LYS A 176 9.57 8.47 6.54
C LYS A 176 9.80 7.86 5.15
N PRO A 177 8.76 7.37 4.45
CA PRO A 177 8.91 6.90 3.08
C PRO A 177 9.50 8.00 2.20
N LYS A 178 10.55 7.68 1.46
CA LYS A 178 11.13 8.60 0.48
C LYS A 178 10.13 8.73 -0.66
N VAL A 179 9.60 9.94 -0.88
CA VAL A 179 8.79 10.24 -2.06
C VAL A 179 9.76 10.25 -3.24
N LEU A 180 9.73 9.20 -4.05
CA LEU A 180 10.51 9.14 -5.28
C LEU A 180 9.86 10.10 -6.30
N PRO A 181 10.65 10.87 -7.06
CA PRO A 181 10.10 11.64 -8.17
C PRO A 181 9.45 10.66 -9.17
N LEU A 182 8.38 11.10 -9.82
CA LEU A 182 7.78 10.32 -10.91
C LEU A 182 8.81 10.19 -12.02
N GLU A 183 9.09 8.96 -12.43
CA GLU A 183 9.92 8.70 -13.61
C GLU A 183 9.25 9.31 -14.85
N PRO A 184 10.04 9.77 -15.85
CA PRO A 184 9.47 10.29 -17.09
C PRO A 184 8.71 9.18 -17.84
N ASP A 185 7.68 9.58 -18.58
CA ASP A 185 6.91 8.66 -19.41
C ASP A 185 7.81 7.97 -20.47
N ASN A 186 7.46 6.72 -20.81
CA ASN A 186 8.19 5.94 -21.81
C ASN A 186 7.89 6.48 -23.23
N ASP A 187 8.88 7.10 -23.86
CA ASP A 187 8.80 7.70 -25.21
C ASP A 187 9.11 6.70 -26.35
N THR A 188 9.00 5.39 -26.08
CA THR A 188 9.25 4.37 -27.11
C THR A 188 8.14 4.37 -28.17
N ASP A 189 8.52 4.54 -29.43
CA ASP A 189 7.59 4.51 -30.57
C ASP A 189 7.13 3.07 -30.86
N VAL A 190 5.85 2.80 -30.55
CA VAL A 190 5.21 1.49 -30.69
C VAL A 190 5.19 1.02 -32.14
N ASP A 191 4.90 1.89 -33.11
CA ASP A 191 4.75 1.50 -34.51
C ASP A 191 6.10 1.15 -35.13
N LYS A 192 7.13 1.98 -34.87
CA LYS A 192 8.48 1.70 -35.36
C LYS A 192 9.05 0.41 -34.78
N THR A 193 8.89 0.21 -33.47
CA THR A 193 9.41 -0.98 -32.81
C THR A 193 8.65 -2.24 -33.22
N LEU A 194 7.35 -2.14 -33.47
CA LEU A 194 6.54 -3.23 -34.02
C LEU A 194 7.02 -3.64 -35.42
N ASP A 195 7.25 -2.68 -36.32
CA ASP A 195 7.76 -2.98 -37.65
C ASP A 195 9.19 -3.57 -37.61
N GLN A 196 10.02 -3.16 -36.65
CA GLN A 196 11.34 -3.77 -36.44
C GLN A 196 11.25 -5.23 -35.97
N VAL A 197 10.28 -5.55 -35.10
CA VAL A 197 10.02 -6.92 -34.66
C VAL A 197 9.55 -7.78 -35.84
N CYS A 198 8.56 -7.30 -36.60
CA CYS A 198 8.02 -8.01 -37.77
C CYS A 198 9.07 -8.23 -38.88
N ASN A 199 10.00 -7.29 -39.08
CA ASN A 199 11.07 -7.39 -40.07
C ASN A 199 12.31 -8.15 -39.56
N ASN A 200 12.27 -8.74 -38.36
CA ASN A 200 13.35 -9.49 -37.73
C ASN A 200 14.70 -8.72 -37.73
N VAL A 201 14.67 -7.47 -37.28
CA VAL A 201 15.86 -6.60 -37.27
C VAL A 201 16.85 -7.06 -36.18
N ALA A 202 18.07 -7.45 -36.58
CA ALA A 202 19.10 -7.97 -35.66
C ALA A 202 19.62 -6.97 -34.61
N SER A 203 19.40 -5.66 -34.80
CA SER A 203 19.81 -4.65 -33.80
C SER A 203 18.86 -4.58 -32.60
N LEU A 204 17.63 -5.06 -32.72
CA LEU A 204 16.63 -4.98 -31.66
C LEU A 204 16.69 -6.21 -30.75
N LYS A 205 17.52 -6.14 -29.70
CA LYS A 205 17.66 -7.22 -28.71
C LYS A 205 16.75 -7.05 -27.49
N LYS A 206 16.42 -5.81 -27.14
CA LYS A 206 15.63 -5.45 -25.97
C LYS A 206 14.48 -4.55 -26.39
N LEU A 207 13.26 -4.94 -26.07
CA LEU A 207 12.05 -4.18 -26.33
C LEU A 207 11.33 -3.90 -25.01
N ASN A 208 11.06 -2.62 -24.74
CA ASN A 208 10.41 -2.18 -23.52
C ASN A 208 9.22 -1.27 -23.86
N TRP A 209 8.00 -1.79 -23.68
CA TRP A 209 6.76 -1.02 -23.78
C TRP A 209 6.12 -0.74 -22.42
N ASN A 210 6.90 -0.81 -21.33
CA ASN A 210 6.36 -0.58 -19.99
C ASN A 210 5.74 0.81 -19.86
N ASN A 211 4.61 0.87 -19.16
CA ASN A 211 3.86 2.10 -18.85
C ASN A 211 3.38 2.91 -20.07
N ILE A 212 3.46 2.36 -21.29
CA ILE A 212 2.89 3.01 -22.47
C ILE A 212 1.38 2.79 -22.46
N ARG A 213 0.63 3.88 -22.27
CA ARG A 213 -0.83 3.87 -22.26
C ARG A 213 -1.36 3.87 -23.70
N ASN A 214 -2.50 3.22 -23.93
CA ASN A 214 -3.23 3.22 -25.21
C ASN A 214 -2.59 2.42 -26.37
N ILE A 215 -1.94 1.29 -26.10
CA ILE A 215 -1.56 0.36 -27.17
C ILE A 215 -2.82 -0.34 -27.68
N SER A 216 -3.10 -0.25 -28.98
CA SER A 216 -4.28 -0.93 -29.55
C SER A 216 -4.11 -2.45 -29.52
N ARG A 217 -5.21 -3.18 -29.34
CA ARG A 217 -5.21 -4.66 -29.34
C ARG A 217 -4.67 -5.26 -30.62
N GLU A 218 -4.89 -4.59 -31.76
CA GLU A 218 -4.36 -5.01 -33.06
C GLU A 218 -2.83 -4.95 -33.10
N LYS A 219 -2.23 -3.91 -32.51
CA LYS A 219 -0.76 -3.78 -32.42
C LYS A 219 -0.16 -4.86 -31.52
N MET A 220 -0.82 -5.20 -30.41
CA MET A 220 -0.39 -6.31 -29.55
C MET A 220 -0.44 -7.66 -30.27
N LYS A 221 -1.53 -7.97 -30.98
CA LYS A 221 -1.63 -9.22 -31.76
C LYS A 221 -0.55 -9.31 -32.83
N ARG A 222 -0.33 -8.21 -33.55
CA ARG A 222 0.69 -8.11 -34.59
C ARG A 222 2.10 -8.23 -34.00
N LEU A 223 2.34 -7.74 -32.78
CA LEU A 223 3.59 -7.95 -32.05
C LEU A 223 3.78 -9.44 -31.78
N PHE A 224 2.80 -10.12 -31.19
CA PHE A 224 2.90 -11.55 -30.87
C PHE A 224 3.04 -12.43 -32.11
N GLU A 225 2.39 -12.09 -33.23
CA GLU A 225 2.62 -12.76 -34.51
C GLU A 225 4.05 -12.53 -35.04
N GLY A 226 4.56 -11.30 -34.98
CA GLY A 226 5.93 -10.98 -35.37
C GLY A 226 6.98 -11.67 -34.48
N LEU A 227 6.69 -11.84 -33.20
CA LEU A 227 7.57 -12.54 -32.26
C LEU A 227 7.71 -14.03 -32.57
N LYS A 228 6.73 -14.66 -33.23
CA LYS A 228 6.83 -16.08 -33.65
C LYS A 228 7.93 -16.29 -34.69
N THR A 229 8.21 -15.30 -35.53
CA THR A 229 9.23 -15.36 -36.58
C THR A 229 10.54 -14.67 -36.21
N ASN A 230 10.55 -13.88 -35.14
CA ASN A 230 11.72 -13.14 -34.68
C ASN A 230 12.73 -14.07 -33.98
N ALA A 231 14.02 -13.93 -34.31
CA ALA A 231 15.10 -14.74 -33.76
C ALA A 231 16.16 -13.92 -32.99
N HIS A 232 15.96 -12.61 -32.86
CA HIS A 232 16.97 -11.69 -32.34
C HIS A 232 16.56 -10.98 -31.04
N LEU A 233 15.25 -10.90 -30.75
CA LEU A 233 14.76 -10.31 -29.53
C LEU A 233 15.01 -11.26 -28.34
N GLU A 234 15.77 -10.78 -27.37
CA GLU A 234 16.13 -11.54 -26.16
C GLU A 234 15.27 -11.13 -24.95
N TYR A 235 14.88 -9.85 -24.87
CA TYR A 235 14.13 -9.31 -23.73
C TYR A 235 12.92 -8.52 -24.20
N LEU A 236 11.75 -8.87 -23.66
CA LEU A 236 10.48 -8.18 -23.87
C LEU A 236 9.89 -7.78 -22.52
N SER A 237 9.54 -6.50 -22.37
CA SER A 237 8.87 -5.97 -21.17
C SER A 237 7.60 -5.23 -21.56
N LEU A 238 6.47 -5.67 -21.00
CA LEU A 238 5.11 -5.19 -21.29
C LEU A 238 4.33 -4.88 -19.99
N ALA A 239 5.01 -4.37 -18.96
CA ALA A 239 4.39 -4.09 -17.67
C ALA A 239 3.44 -2.87 -17.77
N ASN A 240 2.26 -2.97 -17.15
CA ASN A 240 1.29 -1.88 -17.07
C ASN A 240 0.85 -1.32 -18.45
N THR A 241 0.61 -2.22 -19.41
CA THR A 241 0.17 -1.88 -20.78
C THR A 241 -1.30 -2.24 -21.06
N ASP A 242 -2.12 -2.43 -20.02
CA ASP A 242 -3.55 -2.80 -20.15
C ASP A 242 -3.79 -4.07 -20.99
N LEU A 243 -2.93 -5.08 -20.81
CA LEU A 243 -3.01 -6.34 -21.53
C LEU A 243 -4.02 -7.28 -20.85
N TYR A 244 -5.03 -7.69 -21.60
CA TYR A 244 -6.05 -8.68 -21.18
C TYR A 244 -5.78 -10.04 -21.85
N ASP A 245 -6.31 -11.12 -21.27
CA ASP A 245 -6.17 -12.50 -21.77
C ASP A 245 -6.50 -12.64 -23.27
N VAL A 246 -7.55 -11.98 -23.74
CA VAL A 246 -7.99 -11.99 -25.15
C VAL A 246 -6.96 -11.37 -26.11
N SER A 247 -6.08 -10.52 -25.59
CA SER A 247 -5.01 -9.89 -26.37
C SER A 247 -3.72 -10.71 -26.35
N ALA A 248 -3.62 -11.72 -25.47
CA ALA A 248 -2.48 -12.62 -25.31
C ALA A 248 -2.68 -14.01 -25.94
N GLU A 249 -3.88 -14.31 -26.47
CA GLU A 249 -4.15 -15.46 -27.35
C GLU A 249 -3.61 -15.25 -28.77
#